data_AF-A0A2V5IG35-F1
#
_entry.id   AF-A0A2V5IG35-F1
#
_cell.length_a   1.000
_cell.length_b   1.000
_cell.length_c   1.000
_cell.angle_alpha   90.00
_cell.angle_beta   90.00
_cell.angle_gamma   90.00
#
_symmetry.space_group_name_H-M   'P 1'
#
loop_
_entity.id
_entity.type
_entity.pdbx_description
1 polymer ?
#
loop_
_entity_poly.entity_id
_entity_poly.type
_entity_poly.pdbx_seq_one_letter_code
_entity_poly.pdbx_strand_id
1 'polypeptide(L)'
;MAEQILPWLNRNHPTPYTQHFAIAQVVLSNLFFHSPSAMETQPEPMPEGWTNDPYFLDTYFSPESREAQMARCCGLEDAELVLMGTPESGEMNFIITAGGKFYWGHFMIDYLGEITRPKTFPEILHVLGAKGLKGLRMKYLEPVWTYEEAEEEEEEEEEEGGGPRLFVPVDPDAP
;
A
#
# COMPACT_ATOMS: atom_id res chain seq x y z
N MET A 1 22.56 -12.45 29.16
CA MET A 1 21.85 -13.61 29.72
C MET A 1 21.09 -14.34 28.59
N ALA A 2 21.80 -14.74 27.53
CA ALA A 2 21.21 -15.21 26.26
C ALA A 2 21.97 -16.43 25.70
N GLU A 3 22.37 -17.37 26.56
CA GLU A 3 23.17 -18.55 26.17
C GLU A 3 22.51 -19.90 26.53
N GLN A 4 21.18 -19.99 26.63
CA GLN A 4 20.55 -21.26 27.03
C GLN A 4 19.39 -21.77 26.14
N ILE A 5 19.08 -21.15 25.01
CA ILE A 5 17.91 -21.56 24.20
C ILE A 5 18.29 -22.52 23.05
N LEU A 6 19.55 -22.52 22.61
CA LEU A 6 19.99 -23.29 21.44
C LEU A 6 20.13 -24.83 21.64
N PRO A 7 20.39 -25.39 22.83
CA PRO A 7 20.51 -26.84 22.97
C PRO A 7 19.16 -27.60 22.96
N TRP A 8 18.01 -26.91 23.09
CA TRP A 8 16.71 -27.57 23.23
C TRP A 8 16.04 -27.91 21.89
N LEU A 9 16.23 -27.08 20.85
CA LEU A 9 15.61 -27.28 19.53
C LEU A 9 16.19 -28.48 18.73
N ASN A 10 17.41 -28.91 19.03
CA ASN A 10 18.11 -29.92 18.21
C ASN A 10 17.78 -31.39 18.57
N ARG A 11 16.86 -31.64 19.51
CA ARG A 11 16.61 -33.01 20.02
C ARG A 11 15.32 -33.67 19.51
N ASN A 12 14.38 -32.94 18.90
CA ASN A 12 13.02 -33.47 18.70
C ASN A 12 12.47 -33.61 17.27
N HIS A 13 13.19 -33.23 16.19
CA HIS A 13 12.69 -33.45 14.83
C HIS A 13 13.82 -33.73 13.81
N PRO A 14 14.06 -34.99 13.40
CA PRO A 14 14.96 -35.29 12.30
C PRO A 14 14.16 -35.42 11.00
N THR A 15 14.05 -34.35 10.21
CA THR A 15 13.75 -34.50 8.78
C THR A 15 14.69 -33.61 7.95
N PRO A 16 15.16 -34.08 6.78
CA PRO A 16 16.28 -33.47 6.05
C PRO A 16 15.95 -32.16 5.31
N TYR A 17 14.74 -31.63 5.45
CA TYR A 17 14.29 -30.45 4.70
C TYR A 17 14.55 -29.10 5.39
N THR A 18 14.96 -29.07 6.65
CA THR A 18 15.19 -27.81 7.38
C THR A 18 16.66 -27.34 7.35
N GLN A 19 17.60 -28.16 6.85
CA GLN A 19 19.02 -27.79 6.78
C GLN A 19 19.40 -26.92 5.57
N HIS A 20 18.57 -26.82 4.53
CA HIS A 20 18.88 -25.96 3.38
C HIS A 20 18.61 -24.47 3.62
N PHE A 21 17.76 -24.10 4.59
CA PHE A 21 17.48 -22.68 4.88
C PHE A 21 18.35 -22.08 5.99
N ALA A 22 18.90 -22.89 6.91
CA ALA A 22 19.72 -22.38 8.00
C ALA A 22 21.19 -22.10 7.61
N ILE A 23 21.73 -22.78 6.61
CA ILE A 23 23.12 -22.54 6.14
C ILE A 23 23.17 -21.34 5.18
N ALA A 24 22.08 -21.05 4.45
CA ALA A 24 21.98 -19.86 3.61
C ALA A 24 22.03 -18.55 4.41
N GLN A 25 21.55 -18.53 5.66
CA GLN A 25 21.60 -17.32 6.50
C GLN A 25 22.96 -17.04 7.14
N VAL A 26 23.81 -18.04 7.39
CA VAL A 26 25.10 -17.79 8.06
C VAL A 26 26.25 -17.57 7.07
N VAL A 27 26.20 -18.13 5.86
CA VAL A 27 27.23 -17.87 4.83
C VAL A 27 27.08 -16.49 4.19
N LEU A 28 25.87 -15.92 4.18
CA LEU A 28 25.67 -14.52 3.77
C LEU A 28 26.09 -13.48 4.83
N SER A 29 26.32 -13.90 6.09
CA SER A 29 26.76 -12.98 7.15
C SER A 29 28.29 -12.84 7.26
N ASN A 30 29.10 -13.62 6.53
CA ASN A 30 30.55 -13.70 6.81
C ASN A 30 31.49 -13.57 5.59
N LEU A 31 31.02 -13.12 4.42
CA LEU A 31 31.89 -12.85 3.25
C LEU A 31 32.02 -11.39 2.82
N PHE A 32 31.57 -10.43 3.63
CA PHE A 32 31.81 -9.00 3.38
C PHE A 32 32.49 -8.31 4.57
N PHE A 33 33.58 -8.90 5.06
CA PHE A 33 34.59 -8.15 5.80
C PHE A 33 35.76 -7.87 4.84
N HIS A 34 36.01 -6.58 4.58
CA HIS A 34 37.01 -5.94 3.71
C HIS A 34 36.53 -5.41 2.36
N SER A 35 35.86 -4.26 2.40
CA SER A 35 36.07 -3.20 1.39
C SER A 35 35.89 -1.83 2.05
N PRO A 36 36.82 -0.86 1.90
CA PRO A 36 36.75 0.41 2.60
C PRO A 36 35.83 1.40 1.85
N SER A 37 34.93 2.03 2.60
CA SER A 37 34.10 3.18 2.20
C SER A 37 32.96 2.90 1.21
N ALA A 38 31.92 2.21 1.66
CA ALA A 38 30.56 2.53 1.24
C ALA A 38 29.96 3.38 2.36
N MET A 39 29.48 4.59 2.06
CA MET A 39 28.66 5.32 3.01
C MET A 39 27.48 4.41 3.38
N GLU A 40 27.36 4.07 4.66
CA GLU A 40 26.14 3.54 5.24
C GLU A 40 25.03 4.57 4.98
N THR A 41 24.30 4.42 3.89
CA THR A 41 23.02 5.11 3.72
C THR A 41 22.10 4.55 4.78
N GLN A 42 21.95 5.27 5.89
CA GLN A 42 20.91 4.99 6.86
C GLN A 42 19.58 4.92 6.11
N PRO A 43 18.68 3.97 6.46
CA PRO A 43 17.35 3.93 5.86
C PRO A 43 16.71 5.31 6.04
N GLU A 44 16.23 5.91 4.95
CA GLU A 44 15.55 7.20 4.99
C GLU A 44 14.43 7.11 6.03
N PRO A 45 14.33 8.07 6.97
CA PRO A 45 13.31 8.03 8.00
C PRO A 45 11.92 8.07 7.34
N MET A 46 10.97 7.36 7.95
CA MET A 46 9.59 7.37 7.47
C MET A 46 9.04 8.81 7.51
N PRO A 47 8.50 9.34 6.40
CA PRO A 47 7.87 10.66 6.41
C PRO A 47 6.72 10.73 7.40
N GLU A 48 6.55 11.89 8.04
CA GLU A 48 5.43 12.11 8.96
C GLU A 48 4.09 11.89 8.26
N GLY A 49 3.20 11.14 8.92
CA GLY A 49 1.90 10.78 8.35
C GLY A 49 1.92 9.65 7.32
N TRP A 50 3.05 8.96 7.15
CA TRP A 50 3.16 7.78 6.28
C TRP A 50 3.56 6.53 7.07
N THR A 51 3.17 5.35 6.57
CA THR A 51 3.57 4.06 7.13
C THR A 51 3.86 3.05 6.03
N ASN A 52 4.80 2.14 6.31
CA ASN A 52 5.11 0.94 5.52
C ASN A 52 4.95 -0.33 6.36
N ASP A 53 4.20 -0.26 7.48
CA ASP A 53 3.93 -1.42 8.33
C ASP A 53 3.08 -2.45 7.56
N PRO A 54 3.61 -3.66 7.30
CA PRO A 54 2.93 -4.67 6.48
C PRO A 54 1.52 -5.00 6.97
N TYR A 55 1.27 -4.95 8.29
CA TYR A 55 -0.06 -5.23 8.83
C TYR A 55 -1.10 -4.25 8.29
N PHE A 56 -0.74 -2.98 8.18
CA PHE A 56 -1.63 -1.97 7.60
C PHE A 56 -1.72 -2.13 6.09
N LEU A 57 -0.61 -2.38 5.39
CA LEU A 57 -0.64 -2.52 3.93
C LEU A 57 -1.54 -3.68 3.49
N ASP A 58 -1.42 -4.85 4.13
CA ASP A 58 -2.23 -6.04 3.83
C ASP A 58 -3.72 -5.85 4.17
N THR A 59 -4.03 -5.02 5.17
CA THR A 59 -5.42 -4.74 5.57
C THR A 59 -6.15 -3.89 4.53
N TYR A 60 -5.44 -2.97 3.88
CA TYR A 60 -6.03 -2.00 2.95
C TYR A 60 -5.84 -2.35 1.48
N PHE A 61 -4.98 -3.32 1.16
CA PHE A 61 -4.70 -3.70 -0.22
C PHE A 61 -4.71 -5.22 -0.35
N SER A 62 -5.85 -5.74 -0.80
CA SER A 62 -6.04 -7.16 -1.12
C SER A 62 -6.32 -7.32 -2.61
N PRO A 63 -6.17 -8.51 -3.20
CA PRO A 63 -6.47 -8.73 -4.63
C PRO A 63 -7.90 -8.37 -5.06
N GLU A 64 -8.83 -8.34 -4.11
CA GLU A 64 -10.25 -8.00 -4.29
C GLU A 64 -10.57 -6.55 -3.89
N SER A 65 -9.58 -5.78 -3.42
CA SER A 65 -9.81 -4.38 -3.05
C SER A 65 -10.02 -3.51 -4.29
N ARG A 66 -10.75 -2.40 -4.11
CA ARG A 66 -10.99 -1.40 -5.16
C ARG A 66 -9.68 -0.86 -5.73
N GLU A 67 -8.66 -0.70 -4.90
CA GLU A 67 -7.35 -0.18 -5.30
C GLU A 67 -6.59 -1.18 -6.17
N ALA A 68 -6.69 -2.48 -5.87
CA ALA A 68 -6.13 -3.54 -6.71
C ALA A 68 -6.89 -3.64 -8.04
N GLN A 69 -8.22 -3.50 -8.04
CA GLN A 69 -9.01 -3.40 -9.26
C GLN A 69 -8.61 -2.19 -10.11
N MET A 70 -8.48 -1.01 -9.49
CA MET A 70 -8.02 0.22 -10.14
C MET A 70 -6.67 0.02 -10.85
N ALA A 71 -5.71 -0.60 -10.15
CA ALA A 71 -4.40 -0.88 -10.72
C ALA A 71 -4.53 -1.76 -11.98
N ARG A 72 -5.38 -2.79 -11.96
CA ARG A 72 -5.68 -3.63 -13.13
C ARG A 72 -6.34 -2.84 -14.26
N CYS A 73 -7.33 -2.00 -13.97
CA CYS A 73 -7.97 -1.12 -14.97
C CYS A 73 -6.98 -0.15 -15.61
N CYS A 74 -5.91 0.21 -14.91
CA CYS A 74 -4.78 1.01 -15.43
C CYS A 74 -3.70 0.17 -16.16
N GLY A 75 -3.92 -1.13 -16.33
CA GLY A 75 -2.98 -2.06 -16.97
C GLY A 75 -1.76 -2.42 -16.11
N LEU A 76 -1.86 -2.24 -14.78
CA LEU A 76 -0.81 -2.63 -13.84
C LEU A 76 -1.10 -4.04 -13.33
N GLU A 77 -0.28 -4.99 -13.79
CA GLU A 77 -0.26 -6.36 -13.27
C GLU A 77 0.63 -6.42 -12.02
N ASP A 78 0.29 -7.32 -11.09
CA ASP A 78 1.05 -7.60 -9.87
C ASP A 78 1.39 -6.34 -9.03
N ALA A 79 0.40 -5.44 -8.89
CA ALA A 79 0.55 -4.26 -8.06
C ALA A 79 0.65 -4.64 -6.57
N GLU A 80 1.62 -4.04 -5.87
CA GLU A 80 1.81 -4.20 -4.42
C GLU A 80 1.78 -2.83 -3.74
N LEU A 81 1.04 -2.73 -2.64
CA LEU A 81 1.05 -1.55 -1.79
C LEU A 81 2.35 -1.48 -0.98
N VAL A 82 3.08 -0.36 -1.09
CA VAL A 82 4.39 -0.18 -0.44
C VAL A 82 4.42 0.95 0.57
N LEU A 83 3.47 1.88 0.49
CA LEU A 83 3.35 3.01 1.39
C LEU A 83 1.91 3.48 1.47
N MET A 84 1.47 3.86 2.66
CA MET A 84 0.15 4.47 2.85
C MET A 84 0.20 5.61 3.85
N GLY A 85 -0.70 6.57 3.69
CA GLY A 85 -0.97 7.59 4.69
C GLY A 85 -1.51 6.95 5.96
N THR A 86 -1.07 7.43 7.12
CA THR A 86 -1.65 6.98 8.39
C THR A 86 -3.07 7.55 8.52
N PRO A 87 -4.02 6.84 9.17
CA PRO A 87 -5.36 7.38 9.41
C PRO A 87 -5.34 8.73 10.13
N GLU A 88 -4.35 8.94 11.00
CA GLU A 88 -4.13 10.16 11.78
C GLU A 88 -3.79 11.37 10.91
N SER A 89 -3.16 11.15 9.76
CA SER A 89 -2.85 12.22 8.80
C SER A 89 -4.11 12.83 8.19
N GLY A 90 -5.25 12.11 8.23
CA GLY A 90 -6.49 12.47 7.56
C GLY A 90 -6.42 12.38 6.02
N GLU A 91 -5.25 12.04 5.49
CA GLU A 91 -4.92 12.06 4.07
C GLU A 91 -4.78 10.63 3.58
N MET A 92 -5.81 10.13 2.88
CA MET A 92 -5.93 8.73 2.46
C MET A 92 -5.13 8.43 1.18
N ASN A 93 -3.86 8.84 1.17
CA ASN A 93 -2.95 8.64 0.06
C ASN A 93 -2.27 7.28 0.15
N PHE A 94 -1.89 6.72 -1.00
CA PHE A 94 -1.10 5.50 -1.05
C PHE A 94 -0.11 5.50 -2.21
N ILE A 95 0.91 4.63 -2.11
CA ILE A 95 1.86 4.36 -3.18
C ILE A 95 1.94 2.85 -3.39
N ILE A 96 1.71 2.42 -4.63
CA ILE A 96 1.91 1.04 -5.08
C ILE A 96 3.16 0.94 -5.96
N THR A 97 3.71 -0.27 -6.07
CA THR A 97 4.73 -0.61 -7.06
C THR A 97 4.21 -1.68 -8.02
N ALA A 98 4.54 -1.54 -9.30
CA ALA A 98 4.27 -2.52 -10.33
C ALA A 98 5.34 -2.38 -11.42
N GLY A 99 5.85 -3.49 -11.95
CA GLY A 99 6.85 -3.48 -13.04
C GLY A 99 8.12 -2.65 -12.74
N GLY A 100 8.52 -2.54 -11.46
CA GLY A 100 9.67 -1.74 -11.04
C GLY A 100 9.47 -0.22 -11.07
N LYS A 101 8.22 0.24 -11.20
CA LYS A 101 7.82 1.65 -11.11
C LYS A 101 6.98 1.89 -9.86
N PHE A 102 6.77 3.16 -9.53
CA PHE A 102 5.94 3.59 -8.41
C PHE A 102 4.77 4.43 -8.90
N TYR A 103 3.63 4.26 -8.26
CA TYR A 103 2.40 4.93 -8.61
C TYR A 103 1.75 5.46 -7.34
N TRP A 104 1.27 6.69 -7.39
CA TRP A 104 0.50 7.31 -6.32
C TRP A 104 -0.99 7.16 -6.63
N GLY A 105 -1.78 6.90 -5.58
CA GLY A 105 -3.22 6.92 -5.62
C GLY A 105 -3.80 7.45 -4.31
N HIS A 106 -5.12 7.50 -4.23
CA HIS A 106 -5.83 7.95 -3.05
C HIS A 106 -7.11 7.13 -2.87
N PHE A 107 -7.35 6.59 -1.67
CA PHE A 107 -8.40 5.59 -1.42
C PHE A 107 -9.84 6.08 -1.71
N MET A 108 -10.07 7.40 -1.75
CA MET A 108 -11.40 7.97 -2.05
C MET A 108 -11.60 8.42 -3.51
N ILE A 109 -10.58 8.36 -4.36
CA ILE A 109 -10.69 8.83 -5.74
C ILE A 109 -10.08 7.85 -6.73
N ASP A 110 -10.75 7.68 -7.86
CA ASP A 110 -10.43 6.71 -8.88
C ASP A 110 -9.31 7.18 -9.83
N TYR A 111 -8.17 7.57 -9.27
CA TYR A 111 -7.03 8.07 -10.03
C TYR A 111 -5.73 7.46 -9.57
N LEU A 112 -4.92 7.10 -10.56
CA LEU A 112 -3.57 6.61 -10.36
C LEU A 112 -2.57 7.42 -11.18
N GLY A 113 -1.48 7.83 -10.55
CA GLY A 113 -0.42 8.62 -11.17
C GLY A 113 0.93 7.92 -11.12
N GLU A 114 1.55 7.64 -12.27
CA GLU A 114 2.95 7.16 -12.33
C GLU A 114 3.89 8.25 -11.78
N ILE A 115 4.67 7.89 -10.77
CA ILE A 115 5.73 8.75 -10.23
C ILE A 115 6.91 8.69 -11.19
N THR A 116 6.98 9.67 -12.08
CA THR A 116 8.06 9.77 -13.09
C THR A 116 9.38 10.24 -12.50
N ARG A 117 9.33 11.04 -11.42
CA ARG A 117 10.48 11.42 -10.60
C ARG A 117 10.07 11.70 -9.14
N PRO A 118 10.89 11.27 -8.16
CA PRO A 118 12.07 10.41 -8.30
C PRO A 118 11.70 8.95 -8.66
N LYS A 119 12.69 8.13 -9.01
CA LYS A 119 12.45 6.76 -9.54
C LYS A 119 12.69 5.65 -8.52
N THR A 120 13.39 5.95 -7.43
CA THR A 120 13.75 4.96 -6.41
C THR A 120 12.95 5.20 -5.14
N PHE A 121 12.63 4.14 -4.43
CA PHE A 121 11.85 4.23 -3.20
C PHE A 121 12.47 5.15 -2.13
N PRO A 122 13.79 5.07 -1.82
CA PRO A 122 14.40 5.98 -0.84
C PRO A 122 14.31 7.46 -1.25
N GLU A 123 14.53 7.77 -2.53
CA GLU A 123 14.38 9.14 -3.01
C GLU A 123 12.92 9.62 -2.94
N ILE A 124 11.94 8.73 -3.16
CA ILE A 124 10.52 9.03 -2.99
C ILE A 124 10.24 9.39 -1.53
N LEU A 125 10.68 8.58 -0.58
CA LEU A 125 10.55 8.87 0.86
C LEU A 125 11.18 10.22 1.22
N HIS A 126 12.40 10.46 0.74
CA HIS A 126 13.11 11.71 0.96
C HIS A 126 12.31 12.92 0.45
N VAL A 127 11.79 12.85 -0.78
CA VAL A 127 10.99 13.93 -1.38
C VAL A 127 9.66 14.12 -0.65
N LEU A 128 9.00 13.04 -0.24
CA LEU A 128 7.78 13.09 0.56
C LEU A 128 8.03 13.79 1.90
N GLY A 129 9.09 13.43 2.62
CA GLY A 129 9.43 14.07 3.89
C GLY A 129 9.80 15.55 3.75
N ALA A 130 10.49 15.92 2.67
CA ALA A 130 10.97 17.30 2.48
C ALA A 130 9.94 18.25 1.84
N LYS A 131 9.08 17.74 0.95
CA LYS A 131 8.22 18.55 0.07
C LYS A 131 6.78 18.04 -0.02
N GLY A 132 6.47 16.92 0.62
CA GLY A 132 5.19 16.22 0.47
C GLY A 132 4.94 15.74 -0.95
N LEU A 133 3.68 15.41 -1.24
CA LEU A 133 3.24 14.94 -2.56
C LEU A 133 3.55 15.93 -3.70
N LYS A 134 3.52 17.24 -3.41
CA LYS A 134 3.85 18.30 -4.39
C LYS A 134 5.29 18.23 -4.89
N GLY A 135 6.18 17.53 -4.17
CA GLY A 135 7.55 17.29 -4.60
C GLY A 135 7.70 16.21 -5.67
N LEU A 136 6.69 15.34 -5.82
CA LEU A 136 6.70 14.24 -6.77
C LEU A 136 6.23 14.72 -8.15
N ARG A 137 6.95 14.31 -9.20
CA ARG A 137 6.52 14.56 -10.57
C ARG A 137 5.74 13.35 -11.07
N MET A 138 4.45 13.55 -11.32
CA MET A 138 3.54 12.48 -11.73
C MET A 138 3.08 12.62 -13.18
N LYS A 139 2.69 11.48 -13.77
CA LYS A 139 1.90 11.39 -15.00
C LYS A 139 0.67 10.53 -14.70
N TYR A 140 -0.53 11.09 -14.79
CA TYR A 140 -1.76 10.36 -14.57
C TYR A 140 -1.98 9.29 -15.64
N LEU A 141 -2.52 8.15 -15.19
CA LEU A 141 -2.95 7.06 -16.05
C LEU A 141 -4.43 7.23 -16.39
N GLU A 142 -4.81 6.77 -17.57
CA GLU A 142 -6.20 6.71 -18.01
C GLU A 142 -6.71 5.30 -17.72
N PRO A 143 -7.63 5.12 -16.75
CA PRO A 143 -8.21 3.80 -16.47
C PRO A 143 -9.09 3.37 -17.65
N VAL A 144 -9.02 2.09 -17.99
CA VAL A 144 -9.91 1.46 -18.98
C VAL A 144 -10.97 0.67 -18.21
N TRP A 145 -12.10 1.32 -17.95
CA TRP A 145 -13.26 0.69 -17.33
C TRP A 145 -14.01 -0.17 -18.33
N THR A 146 -14.36 -1.39 -17.96
CA THR A 146 -15.27 -2.24 -18.75
C THR A 146 -16.71 -1.98 -18.31
N TYR A 147 -17.61 -1.79 -19.28
CA TYR A 147 -19.02 -1.39 -19.06
C TYR A 147 -19.84 -2.33 -18.16
N GLU A 148 -19.39 -3.54 -17.87
CA GLU A 148 -20.08 -4.45 -16.93
C GLU A 148 -20.01 -3.97 -15.46
N GLU A 149 -19.02 -3.15 -15.09
CA GLU A 149 -18.85 -2.63 -13.72
C GLU A 149 -19.56 -1.28 -13.51
N ALA A 150 -19.88 -0.56 -14.59
CA ALA A 150 -20.57 0.74 -14.52
C ALA A 150 -22.08 0.60 -14.25
N GLU A 151 -22.68 -0.54 -14.63
CA GLU A 151 -24.12 -0.79 -14.42
C GLU A 151 -24.44 -1.09 -12.93
N GLU A 152 -23.49 -1.65 -12.16
CA GLU A 152 -23.69 -1.93 -10.72
C GLU A 152 -23.65 -0.65 -9.86
N GLU A 153 -22.81 0.34 -10.20
CA GLU A 153 -22.77 1.63 -9.48
C GLU A 153 -24.01 2.51 -9.78
N GLU A 154 -24.58 2.43 -10.99
CA GLU A 154 -25.83 3.13 -11.33
C GLU A 154 -27.06 2.51 -10.63
N GLU A 155 -27.06 1.20 -10.34
CA GLU A 155 -28.14 0.55 -9.59
C GLU A 155 -28.12 0.88 -8.09
N GLU A 156 -26.95 1.12 -7.48
CA GLU A 156 -26.85 1.52 -6.06
C GLU A 156 -27.30 2.97 -5.80
N GLU A 157 -27.16 3.89 -6.77
CA GLU A 157 -27.67 5.27 -6.63
C GLU A 157 -29.21 5.38 -6.73
N GLU A 158 -29.88 4.41 -7.36
CA GLU A 158 -31.35 4.41 -7.48
C GLU A 158 -32.10 3.86 -6.24
N GLU A 159 -31.41 3.19 -5.29
CA GLU A 159 -32.03 2.66 -4.05
C GLU A 159 -32.05 3.63 -2.84
N GLU A 160 -31.64 4.90 -2.98
CA GLU A 160 -31.95 5.95 -1.96
C GLU A 160 -33.24 6.76 -2.27
N GLY A 161 -34.12 6.23 -3.11
CA GLY A 161 -35.41 6.82 -3.47
C GLY A 161 -36.62 6.36 -2.64
N GLY A 162 -36.46 5.96 -1.36
CA GLY A 162 -37.52 5.22 -0.66
C GLY A 162 -37.71 5.42 0.84
N GLY A 163 -37.11 6.44 1.47
CA GLY A 163 -37.40 6.75 2.88
C GLY A 163 -38.87 7.18 3.07
N PRO A 164 -39.64 6.66 4.06
CA PRO A 164 -41.00 7.10 4.27
C PRO A 164 -41.02 8.60 4.55
N ARG A 165 -41.79 9.34 3.74
CA ARG A 165 -42.01 10.80 3.90
C ARG A 165 -42.61 11.09 5.29
N LEU A 166 -41.76 11.39 6.25
CA LEU A 166 -42.14 11.85 7.61
C LEU A 166 -42.42 13.35 7.68
N PHE A 167 -42.71 14.00 6.55
CA PHE A 167 -43.23 15.36 6.52
C PHE A 167 -44.70 15.33 6.13
N VAL A 168 -45.56 15.38 7.14
CA VAL A 168 -46.95 15.80 7.00
C VAL A 168 -46.95 17.32 7.14
N PRO A 169 -47.26 18.10 6.11
CA PRO A 169 -47.55 19.52 6.30
C PRO A 169 -48.77 19.62 7.21
N VAL A 170 -48.60 20.23 8.38
CA VAL A 170 -49.74 20.60 9.22
C VAL A 170 -50.52 21.65 8.45
N ASP A 171 -51.73 21.30 8.03
CA ASP A 171 -52.67 22.22 7.39
C ASP A 171 -53.14 23.24 8.43
N PRO A 172 -52.85 24.55 8.26
CA PRO A 172 -53.27 25.56 9.22
C PRO A 172 -54.79 25.81 9.23
N ASP A 173 -55.56 25.21 8.31
CA ASP A 173 -57.02 25.37 8.21
C ASP A 173 -57.81 24.04 8.37
N ALA A 174 -57.27 23.08 9.13
CA ALA A 174 -58.08 21.94 9.58
C ALA A 174 -59.25 22.43 10.48
N PRO A 175 -60.50 21.96 10.25
CA PRO A 175 -61.72 22.50 10.88
C PRO A 175 -61.86 22.24 12.38
#